data_AF-A0A966R330-F1
#
_entry.id   AF-A0A966R330-F1
#
_cell.length_a   1.000
_cell.length_b   1.000
_cell.length_c   1.000
_cell.angle_alpha   90.00
_cell.angle_beta   90.00
_cell.angle_gamma   90.00
#
_symmetry.space_group_name_H-M   'P 1'
#
loop_
_entity.id
_entity.type
_entity.pdbx_description
1 polymer ?
#
loop_
_entity_poly.entity_id
_entity_poly.type
_entity_poly.pdbx_seq_one_letter_code
_entity_poly.pdbx_strand_id
1 'polypeptide(L)'
;MVGINGGPSAYGTYDQGGNVWEWNEAIVAPYRGLRGGAYNSTSAYLSSSFRNSNTPSVASATYGFRIVSLSGNPYNFSSFVPVGDFTNPNDSSPPGYGTVGYSYNIQKYEVTNTEYASFLNSIAVNDTYNCYNTSMGSDTRGGILRSGVSGSYSYSTKTNMSHKPVNFISWFNAARFANWLHNNMPSGSQNLLTTESGAYYLNGTTSDATITRMSGARYSLPTEDEWYKAAYYKGGSSNAGYWNYATQSDSIPSCVASDSSGVPLPSVTPTNTPTITPTPTITRSNTPTPTITRSNTPNS
;
A
#
# COMPACT_ATOMS: atom_id res chain seq x y z
N MET A 1 -6.22 15.19 -14.01
CA MET A 1 -7.62 15.26 -13.58
C MET A 1 -7.82 14.21 -12.51
N VAL A 2 -8.80 14.37 -11.62
CA VAL A 2 -9.34 13.22 -10.88
C VAL A 2 -10.56 12.77 -11.66
N GLY A 3 -10.44 11.66 -12.39
CA GLY A 3 -11.54 11.07 -13.14
C GLY A 3 -12.48 10.39 -12.16
N ILE A 4 -13.55 11.08 -11.79
CA ILE A 4 -14.55 10.56 -10.86
C ILE A 4 -15.93 10.76 -11.48
N ASN A 5 -16.78 9.74 -11.36
CA ASN A 5 -18.23 9.85 -11.61
C ASN A 5 -19.02 9.79 -10.29
N GLY A 6 -18.39 10.22 -9.20
CA GLY A 6 -18.93 10.18 -7.84
C GLY A 6 -19.04 8.80 -7.20
N GLY A 7 -18.49 7.73 -7.80
CA GLY A 7 -18.65 6.35 -7.33
C GLY A 7 -17.40 5.46 -7.48
N PRO A 8 -17.38 4.30 -6.79
CA PRO A 8 -16.26 3.35 -6.84
C PRO A 8 -16.19 2.58 -8.16
N SER A 9 -15.13 1.79 -8.35
CA SER A 9 -15.10 0.66 -9.30
C SER A 9 -16.12 -0.43 -8.93
N ALA A 10 -16.28 -1.45 -9.78
CA ALA A 10 -17.16 -2.58 -9.49
C ALA A 10 -16.76 -3.35 -8.22
N TYR A 11 -15.48 -3.34 -7.85
CA TYR A 11 -14.97 -3.95 -6.62
C TYR A 11 -14.86 -2.98 -5.45
N GLY A 12 -15.33 -1.74 -5.57
CA GLY A 12 -15.38 -0.80 -4.45
C GLY A 12 -14.14 0.05 -4.26
N THR A 13 -13.15 0.00 -5.16
CA THR A 13 -11.97 0.88 -5.12
C THR A 13 -12.29 2.27 -5.65
N TYR A 14 -11.56 3.27 -5.16
CA TYR A 14 -11.68 4.67 -5.55
C TYR A 14 -10.34 5.20 -6.07
N ASP A 15 -10.42 6.33 -6.78
CA ASP A 15 -9.29 7.18 -7.21
C ASP A 15 -8.26 6.52 -8.14
N GLN A 16 -8.53 5.31 -8.62
CA GLN A 16 -7.79 4.65 -9.70
C GLN A 16 -7.99 5.30 -11.09
N GLY A 17 -8.80 6.37 -11.16
CA GLY A 17 -9.04 7.18 -12.35
C GLY A 17 -8.35 8.55 -12.30
N GLY A 18 -7.31 8.71 -11.49
CA GLY A 18 -6.49 9.91 -11.44
C GLY A 18 -6.51 10.55 -10.07
N ASN A 19 -5.34 10.68 -9.48
CA ASN A 19 -5.06 11.43 -8.24
C ASN A 19 -3.52 11.47 -8.12
N VAL A 20 -2.91 10.29 -8.03
CA VAL A 20 -1.48 10.03 -8.25
C VAL A 20 -1.31 8.82 -9.16
N TRP A 21 -0.23 8.79 -9.95
CA TRP A 21 0.20 7.55 -10.57
C TRP A 21 0.62 6.57 -9.49
N GLU A 22 0.19 5.32 -9.61
CA GLU A 22 0.45 4.31 -8.59
C GLU A 22 1.50 3.32 -9.05
N TRP A 23 2.57 3.18 -8.25
CA TRP A 23 3.57 2.15 -8.44
C TRP A 23 2.96 0.75 -8.31
N ASN A 24 3.33 -0.15 -9.22
CA ASN A 24 2.90 -1.55 -9.20
C ASN A 24 4.11 -2.50 -9.43
N GLU A 25 3.88 -3.80 -9.46
CA GLU A 25 4.95 -4.80 -9.60
C GLU A 25 5.44 -5.02 -11.03
N ALA A 26 4.80 -4.43 -12.05
CA ALA A 26 5.16 -4.66 -13.44
C ALA A 26 6.64 -4.32 -13.69
N ILE A 27 7.37 -5.26 -14.29
CA ILE A 27 8.76 -5.08 -14.70
C ILE A 27 8.75 -4.69 -16.17
N VAL A 28 9.03 -3.42 -16.46
CA VAL A 28 9.14 -2.85 -17.81
C VAL A 28 10.59 -2.48 -18.03
N ALA A 29 11.47 -3.49 -18.03
CA ALA A 29 12.91 -3.31 -17.85
C ALA A 29 13.49 -2.17 -18.73
N PRO A 30 14.25 -1.22 -18.14
CA PRO A 30 14.75 -1.18 -16.75
C PRO A 30 13.79 -0.50 -15.73
N TYR A 31 12.53 -0.30 -16.06
CA TYR A 31 11.54 0.48 -15.30
C TYR A 31 10.55 -0.38 -14.51
N ARG A 32 9.79 0.27 -13.62
CA ARG A 32 8.59 -0.28 -12.96
C ARG A 32 7.32 0.36 -13.49
N GLY A 33 6.22 -0.39 -13.45
CA GLY A 33 4.92 0.07 -13.92
C GLY A 33 4.27 1.11 -13.02
N LEU A 34 3.51 1.99 -13.66
CA LEU A 34 2.67 3.04 -13.08
C LEU A 34 1.30 3.02 -13.74
N ARG A 35 0.23 3.12 -12.94
CA ARG A 35 -1.16 3.11 -13.42
C ARG A 35 -2.02 4.21 -12.83
N GLY A 36 -3.20 4.44 -13.44
CA GLY A 36 -4.27 5.31 -12.95
C GLY A 36 -4.20 6.79 -13.33
N GLY A 37 -3.02 7.30 -13.71
CA GLY A 37 -2.84 8.73 -13.97
C GLY A 37 -2.79 9.59 -12.71
N ALA A 38 -2.52 10.88 -12.85
CA ALA A 38 -2.42 11.82 -11.73
C ALA A 38 -3.33 13.05 -11.88
N TYR A 39 -3.42 13.87 -10.84
CA TYR A 39 -4.23 15.10 -10.81
C TYR A 39 -3.94 16.08 -11.97
N ASN A 40 -2.77 16.02 -12.61
CA ASN A 40 -2.39 16.82 -13.78
C ASN A 40 -2.51 16.08 -15.13
N SER A 41 -3.05 14.86 -15.15
CA SER A 41 -3.18 14.03 -16.34
C SER A 41 -4.41 14.37 -17.18
N THR A 42 -4.34 14.08 -18.48
CA THR A 42 -5.47 14.12 -19.43
C THR A 42 -6.26 12.81 -19.36
N SER A 43 -7.47 12.78 -19.95
CA SER A 43 -8.33 11.60 -19.92
C SER A 43 -7.72 10.40 -20.62
N ALA A 44 -6.85 10.62 -21.61
CA ALA A 44 -6.12 9.55 -22.29
C ALA A 44 -5.28 8.72 -21.30
N TYR A 45 -4.71 9.34 -20.26
CA TYR A 45 -3.87 8.67 -19.27
C TYR A 45 -4.67 7.94 -18.19
N LEU A 46 -5.98 8.15 -18.13
CA LEU A 46 -6.88 7.48 -17.19
C LEU A 46 -7.50 6.20 -17.78
N SER A 47 -7.34 6.01 -19.09
CA SER A 47 -7.88 4.85 -19.81
C SER A 47 -7.15 3.57 -19.40
N SER A 48 -7.90 2.47 -19.36
CA SER A 48 -7.38 1.11 -19.15
C SER A 48 -6.26 0.74 -20.13
N SER A 49 -6.34 1.22 -21.37
CA SER A 49 -5.32 1.03 -22.40
C SER A 49 -3.97 1.71 -22.10
N PHE A 50 -3.96 2.76 -21.27
CA PHE A 50 -2.76 3.54 -21.02
C PHE A 50 -1.98 3.01 -19.82
N ARG A 51 -0.68 2.80 -20.03
CA ARG A 51 0.27 2.38 -19.00
C ARG A 51 1.49 3.29 -19.02
N ASN A 52 2.04 3.56 -17.85
CA ASN A 52 3.27 4.33 -17.72
C ASN A 52 4.33 3.50 -17.01
N SER A 53 5.57 3.93 -17.09
CA SER A 53 6.68 3.31 -16.36
C SER A 53 7.78 4.31 -16.11
N ASN A 54 8.53 4.16 -15.01
CA ASN A 54 9.70 4.99 -14.75
C ASN A 54 10.73 4.23 -13.92
N THR A 55 11.94 4.80 -13.78
CA THR A 55 13.01 4.26 -12.95
C THR A 55 12.52 4.12 -11.51
N PRO A 56 12.67 2.94 -10.87
CA PRO A 56 12.06 2.65 -9.57
C PRO A 56 12.56 3.52 -8.41
N SER A 57 13.70 4.20 -8.57
CA SER A 57 14.26 5.13 -7.60
C SER A 57 13.65 6.54 -7.67
N VAL A 58 12.89 6.85 -8.71
CA VAL A 58 12.30 8.19 -8.90
C VAL A 58 11.13 8.39 -7.95
N ALA A 59 11.14 9.52 -7.25
CA ALA A 59 10.04 10.01 -6.44
C ALA A 59 9.51 11.32 -7.05
N SER A 60 8.18 11.51 -7.06
CA SER A 60 7.52 12.69 -7.64
C SER A 60 6.27 13.08 -6.85
N ALA A 61 5.89 14.35 -6.93
CA ALA A 61 4.62 14.87 -6.40
C ALA A 61 3.38 14.15 -6.96
N THR A 62 3.53 13.49 -8.11
CA THR A 62 2.49 12.74 -8.82
C THR A 62 2.56 11.23 -8.59
N TYR A 63 3.51 10.71 -7.80
CA TYR A 63 3.71 9.27 -7.61
C TYR A 63 3.35 8.85 -6.19
N GLY A 64 2.42 7.90 -6.09
CA GLY A 64 2.00 7.21 -4.86
C GLY A 64 1.85 5.71 -5.10
N PHE A 65 1.07 5.04 -4.27
CA PHE A 65 0.86 3.59 -4.35
C PHE A 65 -0.33 3.15 -3.51
N ARG A 66 -0.78 1.92 -3.72
CA ARG A 66 -1.73 1.20 -2.87
C ARG A 66 -1.22 -0.22 -2.58
N ILE A 67 -1.81 -0.87 -1.58
CA ILE A 67 -1.38 -2.20 -1.11
C ILE A 67 -2.43 -3.28 -1.43
N VAL A 68 -1.95 -4.45 -1.80
CA VAL A 68 -2.69 -5.72 -1.87
C VAL A 68 -2.41 -6.55 -0.63
N SER A 69 -3.41 -7.30 -0.17
CA SER A 69 -3.28 -8.32 0.87
C SER A 69 -3.81 -9.67 0.38
N LEU A 70 -2.95 -10.69 0.48
CA LEU A 70 -3.26 -12.06 0.04
C LEU A 70 -3.82 -12.94 1.17
N SER A 71 -3.54 -12.61 2.42
CA SER A 71 -3.92 -13.41 3.60
C SER A 71 -5.11 -12.81 4.37
N GLY A 72 -5.98 -12.05 3.71
CA GLY A 72 -7.12 -11.36 4.34
C GLY A 72 -6.76 -9.99 4.92
N ASN A 73 -7.44 -9.54 5.98
CA ASN A 73 -7.15 -8.28 6.69
C ASN A 73 -6.97 -8.52 8.19
N PRO A 74 -5.90 -9.20 8.63
CA PRO A 74 -5.75 -9.62 10.04
C PRO A 74 -5.63 -8.45 11.03
N TYR A 75 -5.29 -7.25 10.55
CA TYR A 75 -5.16 -6.05 11.37
C TYR A 75 -6.33 -5.08 11.24
N ASN A 76 -7.42 -5.48 10.54
CA ASN A 76 -8.54 -4.61 10.24
C ASN A 76 -8.09 -3.22 9.75
N PHE A 77 -7.04 -3.17 8.91
CA PHE A 77 -6.66 -1.92 8.26
C PHE A 77 -7.92 -1.36 7.60
N SER A 78 -8.28 -0.14 7.95
CA SER A 78 -9.46 0.49 7.39
C SER A 78 -9.25 0.56 5.87
N SER A 79 -10.28 0.17 5.12
CA SER A 79 -10.36 0.39 3.68
C SER A 79 -9.59 -0.62 2.80
N PHE A 80 -9.72 -1.94 3.03
CA PHE A 80 -9.49 -2.94 1.98
C PHE A 80 -10.83 -3.41 1.40
N VAL A 81 -10.86 -3.72 0.10
CA VAL A 81 -12.02 -4.31 -0.58
C VAL A 81 -11.65 -5.66 -1.21
N PRO A 82 -12.54 -6.66 -1.15
CA PRO A 82 -12.28 -7.96 -1.75
C PRO A 82 -12.44 -7.91 -3.27
N VAL A 83 -11.50 -8.54 -3.98
CA VAL A 83 -11.56 -8.77 -5.42
C VAL A 83 -11.60 -10.27 -5.66
N GLY A 84 -12.66 -10.73 -6.35
CA GLY A 84 -12.96 -12.15 -6.59
C GLY A 84 -13.09 -12.48 -8.08
N ASP A 85 -13.87 -13.51 -8.43
CA ASP A 85 -14.05 -14.03 -9.80
C ASP A 85 -12.75 -14.55 -10.42
N PHE A 86 -12.26 -15.69 -9.92
CA PHE A 86 -10.96 -16.27 -10.28
C PHE A 86 -10.92 -16.94 -11.67
N THR A 87 -12.04 -16.94 -12.38
CA THR A 87 -12.16 -17.48 -13.75
C THR A 87 -12.24 -16.38 -14.82
N ASN A 88 -12.07 -15.12 -14.43
CA ASN A 88 -12.24 -14.01 -15.34
C ASN A 88 -11.15 -14.03 -16.44
N PRO A 89 -11.55 -13.92 -17.73
CA PRO A 89 -10.57 -13.74 -18.80
C PRO A 89 -9.89 -12.38 -18.66
N ASN A 90 -8.70 -12.23 -19.25
CA ASN A 90 -8.09 -10.92 -19.39
C ASN A 90 -8.89 -10.04 -20.37
N ASP A 91 -8.63 -8.74 -20.33
CA ASP A 91 -9.14 -7.82 -21.32
C ASP A 91 -8.65 -8.23 -22.72
N SER A 92 -9.56 -8.23 -23.68
CA SER A 92 -9.26 -8.55 -25.08
C SER A 92 -8.33 -7.53 -25.77
N SER A 93 -8.19 -6.33 -25.20
CA SER A 93 -7.30 -5.28 -25.74
C SER A 93 -5.82 -5.62 -25.49
N PRO A 94 -4.97 -5.75 -26.52
CA PRO A 94 -3.55 -6.10 -26.34
C PRO A 94 -2.81 -5.09 -25.45
N PRO A 95 -1.93 -5.55 -24.53
CA PRO A 95 -1.45 -6.93 -24.35
C PRO A 95 -2.38 -7.85 -23.53
N GLY A 96 -3.50 -7.33 -23.05
CA GLY A 96 -4.53 -8.03 -22.29
C GLY A 96 -4.17 -8.24 -20.82
N TYR A 97 -4.91 -7.58 -19.92
CA TYR A 97 -4.67 -7.59 -18.48
C TYR A 97 -5.92 -7.94 -17.67
N GLY A 98 -5.69 -8.23 -16.40
CA GLY A 98 -6.73 -8.33 -15.39
C GLY A 98 -7.17 -9.75 -15.10
N THR A 99 -6.56 -10.78 -15.69
CA THR A 99 -6.84 -12.17 -15.27
C THR A 99 -6.12 -12.45 -13.95
N VAL A 100 -6.87 -12.84 -12.93
CA VAL A 100 -6.30 -13.17 -11.61
C VAL A 100 -6.98 -14.43 -11.10
N GLY A 101 -6.21 -15.52 -11.04
CA GLY A 101 -6.69 -16.87 -10.69
C GLY A 101 -6.96 -17.11 -9.20
N TYR A 102 -7.04 -16.05 -8.39
CA TYR A 102 -7.30 -16.14 -6.95
C TYR A 102 -8.01 -14.89 -6.44
N SER A 103 -8.65 -15.02 -5.27
CA SER A 103 -9.20 -13.87 -4.55
C SER A 103 -8.11 -13.16 -3.76
N TYR A 104 -8.18 -11.83 -3.72
CA TYR A 104 -7.28 -10.98 -2.94
C TYR A 104 -8.05 -9.79 -2.38
N ASN A 105 -7.42 -9.03 -1.50
CA ASN A 105 -7.93 -7.74 -1.07
C ASN A 105 -6.99 -6.65 -1.56
N ILE A 106 -7.54 -5.49 -1.91
CA ILE A 106 -6.76 -4.32 -2.31
C ILE A 106 -7.24 -3.10 -1.53
N GLN A 107 -6.33 -2.19 -1.20
CA GLN A 107 -6.74 -0.94 -0.56
C GLN A 107 -7.74 -0.18 -1.46
N LYS A 108 -8.82 0.25 -0.82
CA LYS A 108 -9.92 1.02 -1.37
C LYS A 108 -9.42 2.34 -1.96
N TYR A 109 -8.54 3.03 -1.24
CA TYR A 109 -7.86 4.27 -1.65
C TYR A 109 -6.35 4.00 -1.69
N GLU A 110 -5.59 4.93 -2.26
CA GLU A 110 -4.13 4.95 -2.15
C GLU A 110 -3.68 5.08 -0.68
N VAL A 111 -2.46 4.65 -0.39
CA VAL A 111 -1.86 4.85 0.93
C VAL A 111 -1.86 6.34 1.26
N THR A 112 -2.44 6.68 2.41
CA THR A 112 -2.62 8.06 2.87
C THR A 112 -1.36 8.61 3.55
N ASN A 113 -1.27 9.93 3.65
CA ASN A 113 -0.22 10.57 4.44
C ASN A 113 -0.23 10.13 5.91
N THR A 114 -1.40 9.81 6.48
CA THR A 114 -1.50 9.31 7.87
C THR A 114 -0.86 7.94 8.01
N GLU A 115 -1.21 7.00 7.14
CA GLU A 115 -0.64 5.64 7.16
C GLU A 115 0.87 5.67 6.94
N TYR A 116 1.34 6.49 6.00
CA TYR A 116 2.77 6.60 5.74
C TYR A 116 3.52 7.34 6.85
N ALA A 117 2.91 8.34 7.51
CA ALA A 117 3.49 8.97 8.70
C ALA A 117 3.62 7.98 9.87
N SER A 118 2.68 7.04 10.05
CA SER A 118 2.82 5.95 11.04
C SER A 118 4.03 5.07 10.73
N PHE A 119 4.22 4.68 9.46
CA PHE A 119 5.41 3.96 9.02
C PHE A 119 6.69 4.75 9.33
N LEU A 120 6.77 6.02 8.92
CA LEU A 120 7.96 6.85 9.16
C LEU A 120 8.29 7.00 10.65
N ASN A 121 7.26 7.17 11.51
CA ASN A 121 7.45 7.24 12.96
C ASN A 121 7.96 5.91 13.55
N SER A 122 7.59 4.76 13.00
CA SER A 122 8.09 3.45 13.47
C SER A 122 9.59 3.25 13.21
N ILE A 123 10.10 3.85 12.13
CA ILE A 123 11.52 3.76 11.73
C ILE A 123 12.33 5.02 12.08
N ALA A 124 11.75 5.96 12.82
CA ALA A 124 12.31 7.30 13.01
C ALA A 124 13.65 7.36 13.78
N VAL A 125 14.10 6.22 14.30
CA VAL A 125 15.45 6.04 14.84
C VAL A 125 16.51 6.30 13.76
N ASN A 126 16.31 5.86 12.52
CA ASN A 126 17.19 6.19 11.41
C ASN A 126 16.49 6.00 10.06
N ASP A 127 16.47 7.04 9.23
CA ASP A 127 15.97 6.96 7.85
C ASP A 127 17.11 6.64 6.87
N THR A 128 17.72 5.47 7.08
CA THR A 128 18.88 4.95 6.33
C THR A 128 18.63 4.94 4.82
N TYR A 129 17.40 4.69 4.40
CA TYR A 129 17.04 4.50 2.99
C TYR A 129 16.18 5.64 2.42
N ASN A 130 16.17 6.81 3.08
CA ASN A 130 15.43 8.00 2.63
C ASN A 130 13.96 7.70 2.30
N CYS A 131 13.29 6.99 3.20
CA CYS A 131 11.85 6.76 3.18
C CYS A 131 11.06 8.06 3.35
N TYR A 132 11.65 9.08 4.00
CA TYR A 132 11.15 10.43 3.97
C TYR A 132 11.86 11.26 2.90
N ASN A 133 11.09 11.81 1.95
CA ASN A 133 11.57 12.83 1.03
C ASN A 133 11.25 14.21 1.63
N THR A 134 12.23 15.13 1.67
CA THR A 134 12.02 16.48 2.22
C THR A 134 10.92 17.27 1.52
N SER A 135 10.66 16.98 0.24
CA SER A 135 9.54 17.56 -0.52
C SER A 135 8.16 17.16 0.02
N MET A 136 8.04 16.06 0.78
CA MET A 136 6.79 15.75 1.49
C MET A 136 6.38 16.86 2.46
N GLY A 137 7.35 17.58 3.03
CA GLY A 137 7.10 18.69 3.95
C GLY A 137 7.17 20.06 3.27
N SER A 138 8.13 20.26 2.36
CA SER A 138 8.39 21.57 1.75
C SER A 138 7.53 21.88 0.54
N ASP A 139 7.06 20.88 -0.21
CA ASP A 139 6.20 21.12 -1.37
C ASP A 139 4.75 21.38 -0.93
N THR A 140 4.07 22.25 -1.66
CA THR A 140 2.64 22.55 -1.41
C THR A 140 1.75 21.32 -1.53
N ARG A 141 2.10 20.38 -2.42
CA ARG A 141 1.40 19.13 -2.68
C ARG A 141 1.86 17.98 -1.79
N GLY A 142 2.98 18.14 -1.08
CA GLY A 142 3.42 17.21 -0.05
C GLY A 142 2.49 17.22 1.16
N GLY A 143 2.45 16.13 1.91
CA GLY A 143 1.51 15.95 3.04
C GLY A 143 2.13 15.67 4.41
N ILE A 144 3.45 15.54 4.54
CA ILE A 144 4.10 15.07 5.79
C ILE A 144 5.22 16.02 6.23
N LEU A 145 5.07 16.60 7.42
CA LEU A 145 6.07 17.38 8.12
C LEU A 145 7.02 16.46 8.89
N ARG A 146 8.31 16.81 8.91
CA ARG A 146 9.33 16.20 9.76
C ARG A 146 9.82 17.21 10.78
N SER A 147 9.90 16.78 12.04
CA SER A 147 10.45 17.54 13.16
C SER A 147 11.54 16.72 13.86
N GLY A 148 12.34 17.35 14.72
CA GLY A 148 13.44 16.71 15.43
C GLY A 148 14.76 16.70 14.65
N VAL A 149 15.66 15.78 15.02
CA VAL A 149 17.02 15.67 14.49
C VAL A 149 17.32 14.24 14.06
N SER A 150 18.40 14.05 13.29
CA SER A 150 18.84 12.71 12.89
C SER A 150 19.05 11.82 14.13
N GLY A 151 18.52 10.59 14.10
CA GLY A 151 18.47 9.71 15.27
C GLY A 151 17.17 9.79 16.08
N SER A 152 16.36 10.84 15.91
CA SER A 152 15.16 11.10 16.72
C SER A 152 14.17 12.01 15.97
N TYR A 153 13.82 11.64 14.74
CA TYR A 153 12.80 12.38 13.99
C TYR A 153 11.39 12.07 14.50
N SER A 154 10.44 12.95 14.19
CA SER A 154 9.01 12.69 14.29
C SER A 154 8.29 13.22 13.06
N TYR A 155 7.20 12.56 12.68
CA TYR A 155 6.46 12.83 11.46
C TYR A 155 4.99 13.08 11.75
N SER A 156 4.44 14.13 11.15
CA SER A 156 3.01 14.49 11.29
C SER A 156 2.45 14.94 9.96
N THR A 157 1.14 14.78 9.78
CA THR A 157 0.48 15.23 8.55
C THR A 157 0.31 16.74 8.55
N LYS A 158 0.51 17.39 7.39
CA LYS A 158 0.11 18.79 7.17
C LYS A 158 -1.41 18.93 7.35
N THR A 159 -1.87 20.12 7.77
CA THR A 159 -3.28 20.45 7.90
C THR A 159 -4.04 20.09 6.62
N ASN A 160 -5.17 19.38 6.74
CA ASN A 160 -6.03 18.91 5.63
C ASN A 160 -5.36 17.93 4.63
N MET A 161 -4.19 17.36 4.95
CA MET A 161 -3.48 16.41 4.08
C MET A 161 -3.56 14.95 4.56
N SER A 162 -4.13 14.70 5.75
CA SER A 162 -4.10 13.39 6.42
C SER A 162 -4.68 12.23 5.60
N HIS A 163 -5.78 12.46 4.88
CA HIS A 163 -6.46 11.48 4.02
C HIS A 163 -6.05 11.58 2.54
N LYS A 164 -5.18 12.51 2.17
CA LYS A 164 -4.67 12.60 0.80
C LYS A 164 -3.62 11.50 0.59
N PRO A 165 -3.43 11.01 -0.66
CA PRO A 165 -2.38 10.04 -0.95
C PRO A 165 -1.02 10.58 -0.51
N VAL A 166 -0.18 9.70 0.00
CA VAL A 166 1.24 10.01 0.14
C VAL A 166 1.85 10.14 -1.26
N ASN A 167 2.73 11.13 -1.43
CA ASN A 167 3.48 11.36 -2.66
C ASN A 167 4.95 11.60 -2.36
N PHE A 168 5.74 11.86 -3.41
CA PHE A 168 7.21 11.83 -3.34
C PHE A 168 7.74 10.46 -2.91
N ILE A 169 7.09 9.42 -3.43
CA ILE A 169 7.40 8.02 -3.14
C ILE A 169 8.06 7.37 -4.37
N SER A 170 9.19 6.70 -4.13
CA SER A 170 9.78 5.76 -5.09
C SER A 170 9.19 4.36 -4.94
N TRP A 171 9.39 3.48 -5.93
CA TRP A 171 8.97 2.08 -5.83
C TRP A 171 9.59 1.39 -4.61
N PHE A 172 10.86 1.69 -4.29
CA PHE A 172 11.54 1.12 -3.13
C PHE A 172 10.99 1.63 -1.79
N ASN A 173 10.52 2.88 -1.71
CA ASN A 173 9.84 3.37 -0.51
C ASN A 173 8.52 2.61 -0.30
N ALA A 174 7.76 2.39 -1.37
CA ALA A 174 6.52 1.64 -1.33
C ALA A 174 6.75 0.15 -0.99
N ALA A 175 7.79 -0.47 -1.54
CA ALA A 175 8.21 -1.84 -1.20
C ALA A 175 8.62 -1.98 0.28
N ARG A 176 9.32 -0.99 0.85
CA ARG A 176 9.68 -0.96 2.28
C ARG A 176 8.45 -0.83 3.17
N PHE A 177 7.45 -0.04 2.76
CA PHE A 177 6.17 0.03 3.45
C PHE A 177 5.45 -1.33 3.44
N ALA A 178 5.42 -2.02 2.30
CA ALA A 178 4.85 -3.37 2.20
C ALA A 178 5.61 -4.39 3.08
N ASN A 179 6.94 -4.32 3.14
CA ASN A 179 7.75 -5.12 4.07
C ASN A 179 7.42 -4.83 5.52
N TRP A 180 7.28 -3.56 5.89
CA TRP A 180 6.90 -3.16 7.25
C TRP A 180 5.53 -3.73 7.66
N LEU A 181 4.53 -3.64 6.77
CA LEU A 181 3.25 -4.32 6.96
C LEU A 181 3.42 -5.85 7.08
N HIS A 182 4.22 -6.44 6.20
CA HIS A 182 4.56 -7.86 6.23
C HIS A 182 5.22 -8.27 7.55
N ASN A 183 5.94 -7.38 8.23
CA ASN A 183 6.63 -7.70 9.49
C ASN A 183 5.81 -7.37 10.75
N ASN A 184 4.51 -7.09 10.60
CA ASN A 184 3.62 -6.68 11.70
C ASN A 184 3.94 -5.29 12.26
N MET A 185 4.37 -4.37 11.38
CA MET A 185 4.60 -2.97 11.71
C MET A 185 5.57 -2.72 12.88
N PRO A 186 6.74 -3.37 12.91
CA PRO A 186 7.68 -3.22 14.02
C PRO A 186 8.25 -1.79 14.06
N SER A 187 8.60 -1.33 15.25
CA SER A 187 9.42 -0.13 15.44
C SER A 187 10.89 -0.49 15.57
N GLY A 188 11.77 0.36 15.04
CA GLY A 188 13.23 0.20 15.17
C GLY A 188 13.99 0.51 13.88
N SER A 189 15.27 0.14 13.87
CA SER A 189 16.14 0.37 12.71
C SER A 189 15.66 -0.37 11.47
N GLN A 190 15.91 0.20 10.30
CA GLN A 190 15.67 -0.43 9.01
C GLN A 190 16.63 -1.61 8.81
N ASN A 191 16.10 -2.84 8.83
CA ASN A 191 16.82 -4.10 8.70
C ASN A 191 15.88 -5.19 8.12
N LEU A 192 16.37 -6.43 8.00
CA LEU A 192 15.61 -7.53 7.40
C LEU A 192 14.31 -7.88 8.12
N LEU A 193 14.21 -7.58 9.42
CA LEU A 193 13.01 -7.84 10.24
C LEU A 193 12.06 -6.64 10.30
N THR A 194 12.40 -5.51 9.69
CA THR A 194 11.57 -4.30 9.68
C THR A 194 11.16 -3.92 8.27
N THR A 195 12.09 -3.43 7.44
CA THR A 195 11.78 -2.84 6.12
C THR A 195 12.48 -3.53 4.94
N GLU A 196 13.52 -4.32 5.19
CA GLU A 196 14.40 -4.81 4.11
C GLU A 196 14.09 -6.25 3.65
N SER A 197 13.14 -6.95 4.30
CA SER A 197 12.62 -8.24 3.87
C SER A 197 11.16 -8.45 4.31
N GLY A 198 10.51 -9.49 3.79
CA GLY A 198 9.12 -9.86 4.05
C GLY A 198 8.31 -10.08 2.78
N ALA A 199 7.88 -8.98 2.14
CA ALA A 199 7.24 -9.03 0.82
C ALA A 199 8.26 -8.98 -0.32
N TYR A 200 9.36 -8.24 -0.13
CA TYR A 200 10.43 -8.01 -1.08
C TYR A 200 11.77 -8.11 -0.36
N TYR A 201 12.70 -8.90 -0.87
CA TYR A 201 14.07 -8.90 -0.37
C TYR A 201 14.84 -7.71 -0.97
N LEU A 202 14.99 -6.64 -0.20
CA LEU A 202 15.64 -5.40 -0.64
C LEU A 202 17.11 -5.34 -0.21
N ASN A 203 17.40 -5.74 1.04
CA ASN A 203 18.74 -5.70 1.62
C ASN A 203 19.52 -4.40 1.31
N GLY A 204 18.85 -3.24 1.44
CA GLY A 204 19.42 -1.92 1.21
C GLY A 204 19.50 -1.44 -0.25
N THR A 205 19.06 -2.24 -1.23
CA THR A 205 19.02 -1.80 -2.62
C THR A 205 18.02 -0.65 -2.83
N THR A 206 18.35 0.22 -3.78
CA THR A 206 17.55 1.38 -4.20
C THR A 206 17.52 1.56 -5.71
N SER A 207 17.99 0.56 -6.47
CA SER A 207 18.10 0.64 -7.94
C SER A 207 17.72 -0.63 -8.69
N ASP A 208 17.60 -1.78 -8.01
CA ASP A 208 17.26 -3.05 -8.64
C ASP A 208 15.77 -3.14 -9.07
N ALA A 209 15.53 -2.95 -10.37
CA ALA A 209 14.20 -3.04 -10.97
C ALA A 209 13.69 -4.49 -11.16
N THR A 210 14.50 -5.51 -10.84
CA THR A 210 14.17 -6.92 -11.10
C THR A 210 13.55 -7.64 -9.91
N ILE A 211 13.53 -7.00 -8.73
CA ILE A 211 12.98 -7.58 -7.50
C ILE A 211 11.54 -8.06 -7.70
N THR A 212 11.26 -9.30 -7.32
CA THR A 212 9.92 -9.86 -7.38
C THR A 212 9.36 -10.07 -5.97
N ARG A 213 8.03 -10.13 -5.88
CA ARG A 213 7.32 -10.49 -4.66
C ARG A 213 7.78 -11.86 -4.18
N MET A 214 8.11 -11.97 -2.90
CA MET A 214 8.47 -13.26 -2.30
C MET A 214 7.22 -14.11 -2.07
N SER A 215 7.38 -15.43 -2.20
CA SER A 215 6.33 -16.38 -1.82
C SER A 215 5.99 -16.21 -0.33
N GLY A 216 4.70 -16.19 -0.01
CA GLY A 216 4.21 -15.95 1.35
C GLY A 216 4.07 -14.47 1.74
N ALA A 217 4.27 -13.53 0.81
CA ALA A 217 3.99 -12.11 1.06
C ALA A 217 2.55 -11.91 1.54
N ARG A 218 2.39 -11.36 2.76
CA ARG A 218 1.08 -11.02 3.33
C ARG A 218 0.51 -9.72 2.78
N TYR A 219 1.40 -8.76 2.53
CA TYR A 219 1.13 -7.45 1.93
C TYR A 219 2.12 -7.19 0.79
N SER A 220 1.68 -6.51 -0.26
CA SER A 220 2.51 -6.21 -1.44
C SER A 220 1.96 -5.01 -2.21
N LEU A 221 2.76 -4.46 -3.12
CA LEU A 221 2.23 -3.66 -4.22
C LEU A 221 1.40 -4.56 -5.15
N PRO A 222 0.33 -4.06 -5.78
CA PRO A 222 -0.44 -4.85 -6.72
C PRO A 222 0.41 -5.26 -7.93
N THR A 223 0.15 -6.44 -8.48
CA THR A 223 0.55 -6.76 -9.85
C THR A 223 -0.21 -5.88 -10.84
N GLU A 224 0.25 -5.87 -12.09
CA GLU A 224 -0.46 -5.22 -13.18
C GLU A 224 -1.89 -5.74 -13.32
N ASP A 225 -2.07 -7.07 -13.28
CA ASP A 225 -3.39 -7.71 -13.38
C ASP A 225 -4.26 -7.46 -12.13
N GLU A 226 -3.69 -7.49 -10.92
CA GLU A 226 -4.42 -7.18 -9.68
C GLU A 226 -4.92 -5.72 -9.68
N TRP A 227 -4.09 -4.76 -10.12
CA TRP A 227 -4.49 -3.37 -10.19
C TRP A 227 -5.58 -3.17 -11.27
N TYR A 228 -5.36 -3.74 -12.46
CA TYR A 228 -6.24 -3.61 -13.62
C TYR A 228 -7.63 -4.20 -13.37
N LYS A 229 -7.68 -5.41 -12.78
CA LYS A 229 -8.95 -6.06 -12.44
C LYS A 229 -9.74 -5.26 -11.42
N ALA A 230 -9.07 -4.77 -10.37
CA ALA A 230 -9.72 -3.95 -9.34
C ALA A 230 -10.29 -2.64 -9.91
N ALA A 231 -9.59 -2.03 -10.87
CA ALA A 231 -9.99 -0.75 -11.46
C ALA A 231 -11.11 -0.88 -12.50
N TYR A 232 -10.99 -1.83 -13.43
CA TYR A 232 -11.74 -1.80 -14.69
C TYR A 232 -12.71 -2.97 -14.89
N TYR A 233 -12.58 -4.07 -14.16
CA TYR A 233 -13.42 -5.24 -14.41
C TYR A 233 -14.89 -4.97 -14.07
N LYS A 234 -15.80 -5.43 -14.92
CA LYS A 234 -17.26 -5.22 -14.82
C LYS A 234 -17.95 -6.05 -13.74
N GLY A 235 -17.26 -7.07 -13.20
CA GLY A 235 -17.82 -8.03 -12.24
C GLY A 235 -18.58 -9.20 -12.91
N GLY A 236 -18.62 -10.35 -12.23
CA GLY A 236 -19.14 -11.61 -12.78
C GLY A 236 -20.68 -11.72 -12.81
N SER A 237 -21.26 -11.50 -13.99
CA SER A 237 -22.61 -11.93 -14.45
C SER A 237 -22.68 -11.74 -15.99
N SER A 238 -23.86 -11.59 -16.61
CA SER A 238 -24.06 -11.45 -18.08
C SER A 238 -23.37 -10.23 -18.74
N ASN A 239 -22.67 -9.39 -17.96
CA ASN A 239 -21.94 -8.20 -18.40
C ASN A 239 -20.41 -8.33 -18.20
N ALA A 240 -19.85 -9.53 -18.33
CA ALA A 240 -18.40 -9.77 -18.21
C ALA A 240 -17.57 -8.88 -19.15
N GLY A 241 -16.37 -8.48 -18.71
CA GLY A 241 -15.44 -7.65 -19.48
C GLY A 241 -14.86 -6.51 -18.64
N TYR A 242 -14.30 -5.51 -19.32
CA TYR A 242 -13.64 -4.37 -18.69
C TYR A 242 -14.22 -3.05 -19.22
N TRP A 243 -14.23 -2.03 -18.36
CA TRP A 243 -14.53 -0.66 -18.72
C TRP A 243 -13.27 0.05 -19.22
N ASN A 244 -13.43 1.03 -20.14
CA ASN A 244 -12.31 1.89 -20.54
C ASN A 244 -11.80 2.76 -19.37
N TYR A 245 -12.64 3.07 -18.39
CA TYR A 245 -12.30 3.93 -17.26
C TYR A 245 -12.75 3.33 -15.93
N ALA A 246 -11.99 3.63 -14.87
CA ALA A 246 -12.23 3.12 -13.51
C ALA A 246 -13.51 3.69 -12.86
N THR A 247 -14.25 4.52 -13.60
CA THR A 247 -15.53 5.13 -13.23
C THR A 247 -16.74 4.27 -13.61
N GLN A 248 -16.52 2.96 -13.83
CA GLN A 248 -17.51 2.01 -14.33
C GLN A 248 -18.16 2.45 -15.65
N SER A 249 -17.36 3.02 -16.55
CA SER A 249 -17.88 3.56 -17.81
C SER A 249 -16.84 3.50 -18.92
N ASP A 250 -17.33 3.35 -20.15
CA ASP A 250 -16.53 3.49 -21.36
C ASP A 250 -16.39 4.96 -21.81
N SER A 251 -17.18 5.86 -21.21
CA SER A 251 -17.18 7.29 -21.49
C SER A 251 -16.09 8.03 -20.72
N ILE A 252 -15.49 9.04 -21.36
CA ILE A 252 -14.45 9.90 -20.78
C ILE A 252 -14.92 10.49 -19.44
N PRO A 253 -14.16 10.32 -18.35
CA PRO A 253 -14.50 10.90 -17.05
C PRO A 253 -14.45 12.44 -17.06
N SER A 254 -15.38 13.06 -16.35
CA SER A 254 -15.36 14.50 -16.05
C SER A 254 -14.28 14.82 -15.02
N CYS A 255 -13.67 16.00 -15.14
CA CYS A 255 -12.74 16.49 -14.12
C CYS A 255 -13.51 17.03 -12.91
N VAL A 256 -12.99 16.77 -11.71
CA VAL A 256 -13.42 17.50 -10.51
C VAL A 256 -12.37 18.54 -10.14
N ALA A 257 -12.84 19.75 -9.85
CA ALA A 257 -12.01 20.82 -9.31
C ALA A 257 -11.71 20.54 -7.82
N SER A 258 -10.44 20.62 -7.43
CA SER A 258 -10.03 20.57 -6.03
C SER A 258 -10.23 21.95 -5.37
N ASP A 259 -10.89 22.01 -4.23
CA ASP A 259 -10.84 23.17 -3.33
C ASP A 259 -9.72 23.03 -2.30
N SER A 260 -9.53 24.04 -1.44
CA SER A 260 -8.51 24.05 -0.37
C SER A 260 -8.75 23.03 0.74
N SER A 261 -9.91 22.37 0.76
CA SER A 261 -10.26 21.29 1.69
C SER A 261 -9.94 19.91 1.08
N GLY A 262 -9.87 19.82 -0.24
CA GLY A 262 -9.98 18.54 -0.96
C GLY A 262 -11.41 18.04 -0.93
N VAL A 263 -11.80 17.24 -1.92
CA VAL A 263 -13.15 16.65 -1.96
C VAL A 263 -13.37 15.87 -0.66
N PRO A 264 -14.38 16.23 0.17
CA PRO A 264 -14.67 15.49 1.39
C PRO A 264 -15.17 14.09 1.00
N LEU A 265 -14.45 13.05 1.38
CA LEU A 265 -15.05 11.72 1.48
C LEU A 265 -16.07 11.75 2.64
N PRO A 266 -17.20 11.01 2.55
CA PRO A 266 -18.14 10.92 3.66
C PRO A 266 -17.43 10.45 4.93
N SER A 267 -17.63 11.22 6.00
CA SER A 267 -16.99 11.05 7.32
C SER A 267 -16.92 9.58 7.74
N VAL A 268 -15.71 9.03 7.76
CA VAL A 268 -15.41 7.82 8.52
C VAL A 268 -14.69 8.28 9.77
N THR A 269 -15.37 8.17 10.90
CA THR A 269 -14.76 8.37 12.22
C THR A 269 -13.69 7.29 12.38
N PRO A 270 -12.41 7.63 12.63
CA PRO A 270 -11.40 6.61 12.91
C PRO A 270 -11.71 6.00 14.27
N THR A 271 -12.38 4.85 14.29
CA THR A 271 -12.41 4.00 15.47
C THR A 271 -11.10 3.22 15.53
N ASN A 272 -10.38 3.47 16.62
CA ASN A 272 -9.25 2.71 17.15
C ASN A 272 -7.86 3.08 16.60
N THR A 273 -7.26 4.08 17.22
CA THR A 273 -5.81 4.06 17.48
C THR A 273 -5.49 2.73 18.20
N PRO A 274 -4.62 1.86 17.68
CA PRO A 274 -4.17 0.70 18.43
C PRO A 274 -3.48 1.19 19.69
N THR A 275 -4.10 0.90 20.84
CA THR A 275 -3.49 1.18 22.13
C THR A 275 -2.32 0.23 22.27
N ILE A 276 -1.11 0.79 22.41
CA ILE A 276 0.09 0.02 22.73
C ILE A 276 -0.16 -0.59 24.11
N THR A 277 -0.52 -1.86 24.16
CA THR A 277 -0.53 -2.60 25.43
C THR A 277 0.94 -2.86 25.76
N PRO A 278 1.49 -2.33 26.87
CA PRO A 278 2.86 -2.63 27.24
C PRO A 278 3.00 -4.15 27.38
N THR A 279 4.00 -4.72 26.70
CA THR A 279 4.39 -6.11 26.87
C THR A 279 4.62 -6.39 28.35
N PRO A 280 3.96 -7.40 28.96
CA PRO A 280 4.20 -7.72 30.36
C PRO A 280 5.66 -8.14 30.53
N THR A 281 6.38 -7.41 31.39
CA THR A 281 7.72 -7.78 31.86
C THR A 281 7.67 -9.18 32.46
N ILE A 282 8.25 -10.17 31.79
CA ILE A 282 8.46 -11.50 32.37
C ILE A 282 9.48 -11.33 33.50
N THR A 283 8.98 -11.24 34.72
CA THR A 283 9.80 -11.36 35.92
C THR A 283 9.96 -12.85 36.18
N ARG A 284 11.19 -13.39 36.08
CA ARG A 284 11.45 -14.81 36.38
C ARG A 284 11.08 -15.07 37.84
N SER A 285 10.01 -15.83 38.06
CA SER A 285 9.69 -16.41 39.37
C SER A 285 10.66 -17.55 39.65
N ASN A 286 11.53 -17.38 40.65
CA ASN A 286 12.31 -18.49 41.20
C ASN A 286 11.40 -19.32 42.11
N THR A 287 10.65 -20.26 41.52
CA THR A 287 9.97 -21.30 42.28
C THR A 287 10.86 -22.55 42.33
N PRO A 288 11.20 -23.09 43.51
CA PRO A 288 12.11 -24.22 43.63
C PRO A 288 11.50 -25.52 43.08
N THR A 289 12.34 -26.28 42.37
CA THR A 289 12.04 -27.61 41.81
C THR A 289 11.58 -28.59 42.91
N PRO A 290 10.45 -29.31 42.74
CA PRO A 290 10.04 -30.35 43.67
C PRO A 290 11.04 -31.53 43.65
N THR A 291 11.51 -31.92 44.83
CA THR A 291 12.35 -33.10 45.03
C THR A 291 11.47 -34.35 44.96
N ILE A 292 11.74 -35.24 44.00
CA ILE A 292 11.07 -36.55 43.91
C ILE A 292 11.68 -37.48 44.96
N THR A 293 10.91 -37.83 45.99
CA THR A 293 11.27 -38.90 46.93
C THR A 293 10.83 -40.24 46.32
N ARG A 294 11.78 -41.14 46.06
CA ARG A 294 11.48 -42.52 45.66
C ARG A 294 10.96 -43.31 46.86
N SER A 295 9.75 -43.86 46.77
CA SER A 295 9.25 -44.88 47.70
C SER A 295 9.81 -46.25 47.30
N ASN A 296 10.50 -46.90 48.23
CA ASN A 296 10.87 -48.31 48.11
C ASN A 296 9.74 -49.15 48.73
N THR A 297 9.02 -49.93 47.93
CA THR A 297 8.22 -51.05 48.45
C THR A 297 9.07 -52.33 48.47
N PRO A 298 9.02 -53.14 49.54
CA PRO A 298 9.80 -54.37 49.64
C PRO A 298 9.12 -55.51 48.85
N ASN A 299 9.94 -56.40 48.28
CA ASN A 299 9.48 -57.66 47.70
C ASN A 299 9.02 -58.63 48.80
N SER A 300 7.83 -59.19 48.63
CA SER A 300 7.41 -60.49 49.18
C SER A 300 6.38 -61.10 48.23
#